data_AF-A0A7R9FAG5-F1
#
_entry.id   AF-A0A7R9FAG5-F1
#
_cell.length_a   1.000
_cell.length_b   1.000
_cell.length_c   1.000
_cell.angle_alpha   90.00
_cell.angle_beta   90.00
_cell.angle_gamma   90.00
#
_symmetry.space_group_name_H-M   'P 1'
#
loop_
_entity.id
_entity.type
_entity.pdbx_description
1 polymer ?
#
loop_
_entity_poly.entity_id
_entity_poly.type
_entity_poly.pdbx_seq_one_letter_code
_entity_poly.pdbx_strand_id
1 'polypeptide(L)'
;MELHRRPKSAERDKDIVNKTIVLAKFLPEPVKAQEFLTKFSSHLFGDNMLLIGMETIVRPDVACKECAEATSLVLKKLGQPVMTNLYYNTVKMLLERVSSVMIDHESLKILVGYVEDCLKGGNLVEEVGLHPNSAGERGLKLLMMLSFVFPAHFLHEDVIRHLLCLLDLDDEIVAPLVLSVLTFLGKYKPIGEVFPKIIQELTPVCKHFAVRGTTKQAKHAIRCLYVNLVDNHATVFAEIL
;
A
#
# COMPACT_ATOMS: atom_id res chain seq x y z
N MET A 1 -15.53 7.70 -3.65
CA MET A 1 -16.65 7.06 -4.36
C MET A 1 -17.90 6.92 -3.49
N GLU A 2 -17.76 6.69 -2.17
CA GLU A 2 -18.90 6.59 -1.24
C GLU A 2 -19.98 7.67 -1.37
N LEU A 3 -19.59 8.94 -1.59
CA LEU A 3 -20.55 10.04 -1.78
C LEU A 3 -21.51 9.79 -2.95
N HIS A 4 -21.06 9.13 -4.02
CA HIS A 4 -21.87 8.80 -5.20
C HIS A 4 -22.88 7.68 -4.94
N ARG A 5 -22.68 6.88 -3.87
CA ARG A 5 -23.63 5.85 -3.42
C ARG A 5 -24.68 6.40 -2.44
N ARG A 6 -24.46 7.58 -1.85
CA ARG A 6 -25.39 8.17 -0.87
C ARG A 6 -26.64 8.75 -1.55
N PRO A 7 -27.82 8.69 -0.89
CA PRO A 7 -29.04 9.35 -1.37
C PRO A 7 -28.84 10.84 -1.61
N LYS A 8 -29.61 11.43 -2.53
CA LYS A 8 -29.49 12.85 -2.87
C LYS A 8 -29.86 13.75 -1.70
N SER A 9 -28.96 14.67 -1.37
CA SER A 9 -29.12 15.69 -0.33
C SER A 9 -28.25 16.90 -0.64
N ALA A 10 -28.62 18.07 -0.12
CA ALA A 10 -27.85 19.30 -0.29
C ALA A 10 -26.44 19.19 0.32
N GLU A 11 -26.31 18.47 1.44
CA GLU A 11 -25.03 18.22 2.10
C GLU A 11 -24.10 17.35 1.24
N ARG A 12 -24.61 16.23 0.72
CA ARG A 12 -23.85 15.36 -0.19
C ARG A 12 -23.37 16.13 -1.42
N ASP A 13 -24.23 16.93 -2.03
CA ASP A 13 -23.90 17.68 -3.24
C ASP A 13 -22.82 18.74 -2.94
N LYS A 14 -22.89 19.41 -1.78
CA LYS A 14 -21.84 20.32 -1.30
C LYS A 14 -20.51 19.60 -1.08
N ASP A 15 -20.51 18.41 -0.50
CA ASP A 15 -19.30 17.62 -0.28
C ASP A 15 -18.65 17.17 -1.59
N ILE A 16 -19.45 16.75 -2.57
CA ILE A 16 -18.95 16.38 -3.90
C ILE A 16 -18.28 17.57 -4.57
N VAL A 17 -18.88 18.76 -4.52
CA VAL A 17 -18.28 19.98 -5.06
C VAL A 17 -16.96 20.30 -4.36
N ASN A 18 -16.91 20.24 -3.03
CA ASN A 18 -15.70 20.48 -2.26
C ASN A 18 -14.58 19.49 -2.62
N LYS A 19 -14.88 18.19 -2.70
CA LYS A 19 -13.91 17.16 -3.11
C LYS A 19 -13.42 17.38 -4.54
N THR A 20 -14.32 17.79 -5.44
CA THR A 20 -13.97 18.10 -6.83
C THR A 20 -13.00 19.27 -6.94
N ILE A 21 -13.25 20.35 -6.17
CA ILE A 21 -12.34 21.51 -6.09
C ILE A 21 -10.95 21.09 -5.59
N VAL A 22 -10.90 20.25 -4.56
CA VAL A 22 -9.61 19.76 -4.02
C VAL A 22 -8.85 18.93 -5.05
N LEU A 23 -9.51 17.98 -5.72
CA LEU A 23 -8.89 17.14 -6.74
C LEU A 23 -8.37 17.95 -7.94
N ALA A 24 -9.13 18.95 -8.37
CA ALA A 24 -8.76 19.79 -9.51
C ALA A 24 -7.44 20.54 -9.29
N LYS A 25 -7.08 20.89 -8.04
CA LYS A 25 -5.80 21.53 -7.71
C LYS A 25 -4.57 20.67 -8.01
N PHE A 26 -4.76 19.36 -8.12
CA PHE A 26 -3.69 18.43 -8.48
C PHE A 26 -3.56 18.24 -9.98
N LEU A 27 -4.45 18.80 -10.81
CA LEU A 27 -4.41 18.67 -12.26
C LEU A 27 -3.99 19.98 -12.94
N PRO A 28 -3.43 19.92 -14.17
CA PRO A 28 -3.19 21.11 -14.98
C PRO A 28 -4.49 21.88 -15.24
N GLU A 29 -4.40 23.21 -15.38
CA GLU A 29 -5.54 24.11 -15.59
C GLU A 29 -6.67 23.90 -14.55
N PRO A 30 -6.43 24.15 -13.24
CA PRO A 30 -7.34 23.70 -12.17
C PRO A 30 -8.80 24.13 -12.31
N VAL A 31 -9.06 25.34 -12.81
CA VAL A 31 -10.44 25.84 -13.03
C VAL A 31 -11.17 24.96 -14.05
N LYS A 32 -10.50 24.66 -15.17
CA LYS A 32 -11.06 23.83 -16.24
C LYS A 32 -11.12 22.35 -15.83
N ALA A 33 -10.11 21.87 -15.10
CA ALA A 33 -10.13 20.54 -14.53
C ALA A 33 -11.33 20.36 -13.59
N GLN A 34 -11.66 21.37 -12.78
CA GLN A 34 -12.84 21.33 -11.91
C GLN A 34 -14.14 21.18 -12.71
N GLU A 35 -14.29 21.88 -13.84
CA GLU A 35 -15.46 21.74 -14.72
C GLU A 35 -15.58 20.30 -15.27
N PHE A 36 -14.47 19.76 -15.80
CA PHE A 36 -14.45 18.39 -16.32
C PHE A 36 -14.65 17.33 -15.24
N LEU A 37 -14.09 17.50 -14.04
CA LEU A 37 -14.33 16.59 -12.93
C LEU A 37 -15.78 16.69 -12.41
N THR A 38 -16.41 17.86 -12.46
CA THR A 38 -17.83 18.02 -12.13
C THR A 38 -18.71 17.28 -13.14
N LYS A 39 -18.38 17.39 -14.43
CA LYS A 39 -19.02 16.61 -15.49
C LYS A 39 -18.82 15.10 -15.29
N PHE A 40 -17.60 14.66 -15.00
CA PHE A 40 -17.29 13.26 -14.73
C PHE A 40 -18.06 12.73 -13.51
N SER A 41 -18.15 13.51 -12.44
CA SER A 41 -18.96 13.20 -11.26
C SER A 41 -20.44 13.01 -11.62
N SER A 42 -20.97 13.82 -12.53
CA SER A 42 -22.34 13.67 -13.04
C SER A 42 -22.52 12.39 -13.85
N HIS A 43 -21.52 11.99 -14.65
CA HIS A 43 -21.54 10.71 -15.37
C HIS A 43 -21.49 9.52 -14.41
N LEU A 44 -20.75 9.60 -13.30
CA LEU A 44 -20.71 8.54 -12.28
C LEU A 44 -22.08 8.29 -11.64
N PHE A 45 -22.94 9.31 -11.52
CA PHE A 45 -24.31 9.13 -11.05
C PHE A 45 -25.22 8.45 -12.08
N GLY A 46 -24.97 8.68 -13.38
CA GLY A 46 -25.81 8.16 -14.46
C GLY A 46 -25.39 6.78 -14.98
N ASP A 47 -24.17 6.34 -14.70
CA ASP A 47 -23.59 5.10 -15.24
C ASP A 47 -22.98 4.24 -14.13
N ASN A 48 -23.72 3.24 -13.68
CA ASN A 48 -23.28 2.34 -12.62
C ASN A 48 -22.02 1.55 -12.99
N MET A 49 -21.80 1.24 -14.27
CA MET A 49 -20.58 0.55 -14.70
C MET A 49 -19.36 1.47 -14.62
N LEU A 50 -19.54 2.77 -14.90
CA LEU A 50 -18.50 3.77 -14.70
C LEU A 50 -18.13 3.91 -13.21
N LEU A 51 -19.15 3.91 -12.34
CA LEU A 51 -18.95 3.97 -10.89
C LEU A 51 -18.22 2.75 -10.35
N ILE A 52 -18.63 1.54 -10.74
CA ILE A 52 -17.95 0.29 -10.34
C ILE A 52 -16.50 0.27 -10.84
N GLY A 53 -16.25 0.73 -12.07
CA GLY A 53 -14.88 0.86 -12.59
C GLY A 53 -14.03 1.77 -11.71
N MET A 54 -14.55 2.94 -11.33
CA MET A 54 -13.85 3.85 -10.41
C MET A 54 -13.66 3.27 -9.01
N GLU A 55 -14.65 2.56 -8.47
CA GLU A 55 -14.53 1.86 -7.18
C GLU A 55 -13.43 0.82 -7.20
N THR A 56 -13.30 0.09 -8.32
CA THR A 56 -12.23 -0.89 -8.52
C THR A 56 -10.85 -0.23 -8.56
N ILE A 57 -10.71 0.89 -9.29
CA ILE A 57 -9.43 1.61 -9.44
C ILE A 57 -8.91 2.14 -8.10
N VAL A 58 -9.81 2.61 -7.23
CA VAL A 58 -9.42 3.20 -5.93
C VAL A 58 -9.41 2.18 -4.79
N ARG A 59 -9.68 0.90 -5.07
CA ARG A 59 -9.74 -0.15 -4.07
C ARG A 59 -8.31 -0.46 -3.57
N PRO A 60 -8.04 -0.44 -2.25
CA PRO A 60 -6.68 -0.57 -1.73
C PRO A 60 -5.96 -1.89 -2.03
N ASP A 61 -6.69 -2.97 -2.25
CA ASP A 61 -6.18 -4.33 -2.46
C ASP A 61 -6.35 -4.81 -3.92
N VAL A 62 -6.59 -3.90 -4.86
CA VAL A 62 -6.77 -4.24 -6.28
C VAL A 62 -5.46 -4.74 -6.92
N ALA A 63 -5.53 -5.82 -7.71
CA ALA A 63 -4.38 -6.29 -8.49
C ALA A 63 -4.07 -5.32 -9.65
N CYS A 64 -2.80 -5.19 -10.06
CA CYS A 64 -2.42 -4.26 -11.14
C CYS A 64 -3.17 -4.58 -12.44
N LYS A 65 -3.34 -5.87 -12.76
CA LYS A 65 -4.09 -6.32 -13.94
C LYS A 65 -5.55 -5.84 -13.89
N GLU A 66 -6.23 -6.07 -12.77
CA GLU A 66 -7.62 -5.67 -12.57
C GLU A 66 -7.77 -4.15 -12.62
N CYS A 67 -6.83 -3.41 -11.99
CA CYS A 67 -6.81 -1.96 -12.03
C CYS A 67 -6.63 -1.42 -13.47
N ALA A 68 -5.75 -2.03 -14.26
CA ALA A 68 -5.52 -1.64 -15.66
C ALA A 68 -6.76 -1.90 -16.54
N GLU A 69 -7.42 -3.05 -16.35
CA GLU A 69 -8.67 -3.39 -17.04
C GLU A 69 -9.80 -2.42 -16.68
N ALA A 70 -9.96 -2.10 -15.39
CA ALA A 70 -10.94 -1.13 -14.91
C ALA A 70 -10.67 0.28 -15.47
N THR A 71 -9.41 0.74 -15.47
CA THR A 71 -9.01 2.01 -16.07
C THR A 71 -9.33 2.06 -17.56
N SER A 72 -9.06 0.97 -18.30
CA SER A 72 -9.42 0.87 -19.71
C SER A 72 -10.93 0.97 -19.94
N LEU A 73 -11.73 0.28 -19.11
CA LEU A 73 -13.19 0.31 -19.17
C LEU A 73 -13.73 1.74 -18.94
N VAL A 74 -13.23 2.42 -17.91
CA VAL A 74 -13.63 3.80 -17.59
C VAL A 74 -13.30 4.72 -18.76
N LEU A 75 -12.09 4.67 -19.30
CA LEU A 75 -11.68 5.51 -20.43
C LEU A 75 -12.52 5.27 -21.69
N LYS A 76 -12.81 4.01 -22.03
CA LYS A 76 -13.64 3.67 -23.20
C LYS A 76 -15.03 4.30 -23.13
N LYS A 77 -15.60 4.45 -21.93
CA LYS A 77 -16.91 5.11 -21.72
C LYS A 77 -16.87 6.63 -21.89
N LEU A 78 -15.69 7.25 -21.87
CA LEU A 78 -15.54 8.70 -22.03
C LEU A 78 -15.42 9.14 -23.50
N GLY A 79 -15.37 8.18 -24.43
CA GLY A 79 -15.32 8.43 -25.87
C GLY A 79 -13.93 8.17 -26.49
N GLN A 80 -13.70 8.75 -27.66
CA GLN A 80 -12.48 8.49 -28.43
C GLN A 80 -11.24 9.20 -27.85
N PRO A 81 -10.06 8.54 -27.86
CA PRO A 81 -8.81 9.07 -27.31
C PRO A 81 -8.15 10.06 -28.28
N VAL A 82 -8.79 11.20 -28.51
CA VAL A 82 -8.29 12.26 -29.40
C VAL A 82 -7.73 13.41 -28.57
N MET A 83 -6.61 14.00 -29.00
CA MET A 83 -5.95 15.13 -28.32
C MET A 83 -6.88 16.34 -28.08
N THR A 84 -7.87 16.54 -28.97
CA THR A 84 -8.86 17.62 -28.88
C THR A 84 -9.96 17.34 -27.84
N ASN A 85 -10.09 16.10 -27.37
CA ASN A 85 -11.05 15.74 -26.32
C ASN A 85 -10.47 16.03 -24.94
N LEU A 86 -10.51 17.31 -24.54
CA LEU A 86 -9.93 17.79 -23.29
C LEU A 86 -10.55 17.12 -22.05
N TYR A 87 -11.86 16.82 -22.11
CA TYR A 87 -12.56 16.08 -21.05
C TYR A 87 -11.95 14.69 -20.83
N TYR A 88 -11.79 13.92 -21.92
CA TYR A 88 -11.14 12.60 -21.87
C TYR A 88 -9.72 12.71 -21.31
N ASN A 89 -8.93 13.67 -21.78
CA ASN A 89 -7.54 13.83 -21.36
C ASN A 89 -7.41 14.22 -19.89
N THR A 90 -8.28 15.08 -19.36
CA THR A 90 -8.29 15.43 -17.94
C THR A 90 -8.61 14.22 -17.06
N VAL A 91 -9.62 13.41 -17.44
CA VAL A 91 -9.94 12.21 -16.66
C VAL A 91 -8.85 11.15 -16.82
N LYS A 92 -8.25 10.99 -18.01
CA LYS A 92 -7.09 10.12 -18.23
C LYS A 92 -5.92 10.49 -17.31
N MET A 93 -5.57 11.76 -17.23
CA MET A 93 -4.51 12.23 -16.32
C MET A 93 -4.82 11.95 -14.85
N LEU A 94 -6.10 12.06 -14.44
CA LEU A 94 -6.52 11.66 -13.10
C LEU A 94 -6.28 10.15 -12.89
N LEU A 95 -6.75 9.32 -13.82
CA LEU A 95 -6.65 7.86 -13.73
C LEU A 95 -5.20 7.37 -13.71
N GLU A 96 -4.32 7.95 -14.52
CA GLU A 96 -2.89 7.62 -14.54
C GLU A 96 -2.18 7.88 -13.20
N ARG A 97 -2.74 8.75 -12.36
CA ARG A 97 -2.17 9.08 -11.04
C ARG A 97 -2.74 8.25 -9.89
N VAL A 98 -3.96 7.74 -10.03
CA VAL A 98 -4.64 6.98 -8.97
C VAL A 98 -4.58 5.47 -9.19
N SER A 99 -4.36 5.03 -10.43
CA SER A 99 -4.28 3.60 -10.76
C SER A 99 -2.99 3.00 -10.23
N SER A 100 -3.08 1.90 -9.48
CA SER A 100 -1.91 1.09 -9.18
C SER A 100 -1.57 0.21 -10.39
N VAL A 101 -0.41 0.46 -10.99
CA VAL A 101 0.07 -0.27 -12.19
C VAL A 101 1.43 -0.95 -11.98
N MET A 102 2.06 -0.72 -10.83
CA MET A 102 3.38 -1.28 -10.49
C MET A 102 3.38 -2.06 -9.19
N ILE A 103 2.45 -1.76 -8.27
CA ILE A 103 2.45 -2.31 -6.92
C ILE A 103 1.15 -3.04 -6.68
N ASP A 104 1.26 -4.34 -6.47
CA ASP A 104 0.22 -5.25 -6.01
C ASP A 104 0.87 -6.39 -5.21
N HIS A 105 0.06 -7.37 -4.83
CA HIS A 105 0.53 -8.53 -4.09
C HIS A 105 1.67 -9.28 -4.80
N GLU A 106 1.51 -9.59 -6.09
CA GLU A 106 2.46 -10.40 -6.86
C GLU A 106 3.80 -9.68 -7.05
N SER A 107 3.76 -8.40 -7.42
CA SER A 107 4.98 -7.59 -7.56
C SER A 107 5.73 -7.41 -6.25
N LEU A 108 5.02 -7.26 -5.12
CA LEU A 108 5.66 -7.17 -3.80
C LEU A 108 6.28 -8.50 -3.38
N LYS A 109 5.62 -9.63 -3.63
CA LYS A 109 6.18 -10.95 -3.34
C LYS A 109 7.51 -11.17 -4.07
N ILE A 110 7.56 -10.83 -5.36
CA ILE A 110 8.79 -10.89 -6.16
C ILE A 110 9.85 -9.93 -5.59
N LEU A 111 9.46 -8.69 -5.27
CA LEU A 111 10.38 -7.71 -4.71
C LEU A 111 10.99 -8.16 -3.38
N VAL A 112 10.20 -8.72 -2.47
CA VAL A 112 10.70 -9.26 -1.20
C VAL A 112 11.71 -10.38 -1.46
N GLY A 113 11.44 -11.28 -2.41
CA GLY A 113 12.38 -12.33 -2.82
C GLY A 113 13.69 -11.76 -3.37
N TYR A 114 13.63 -10.70 -4.18
CA TYR A 114 14.84 -10.02 -4.67
C TYR A 114 15.66 -9.38 -3.55
N VAL A 115 14.98 -8.76 -2.58
CA VAL A 115 15.65 -8.18 -1.41
C VAL A 115 16.30 -9.28 -0.56
N GLU A 116 15.61 -10.40 -0.37
CA GLU A 116 16.15 -11.57 0.33
C GLU A 116 17.40 -12.13 -0.35
N ASP A 117 17.36 -12.34 -1.68
CA ASP A 117 18.52 -12.81 -2.44
C ASP A 117 19.72 -11.87 -2.30
N CYS A 118 19.48 -10.56 -2.39
CA CYS A 118 20.53 -9.55 -2.19
C CYS A 118 21.12 -9.60 -0.77
N LEU A 119 20.31 -9.83 0.26
CA LEU A 119 20.78 -9.91 1.65
C LEU A 119 21.54 -11.20 1.94
N LYS A 120 21.23 -12.29 1.24
CA LYS A 120 21.89 -13.59 1.39
C LYS A 120 23.13 -13.76 0.49
N GLY A 121 23.47 -12.73 -0.29
CA GLY A 121 24.63 -12.75 -1.19
C GLY A 121 24.41 -13.59 -2.46
N GLY A 122 23.17 -13.63 -2.96
CA GLY A 122 22.84 -14.26 -4.23
C GLY A 122 23.31 -13.47 -5.46
N ASN A 123 23.12 -14.07 -6.64
CA ASN A 123 23.66 -13.56 -7.90
C ASN A 123 22.83 -12.41 -8.51
N LEU A 124 21.61 -12.17 -8.01
CA LEU A 124 20.71 -11.16 -8.60
C LEU A 124 21.32 -9.77 -8.63
N VAL A 125 22.13 -9.44 -7.61
CA VAL A 125 22.84 -8.16 -7.55
C VAL A 125 23.66 -7.93 -8.81
N GLU A 126 24.40 -8.94 -9.28
CA GLU A 126 25.24 -8.86 -10.48
C GLU A 126 24.40 -8.80 -11.75
N GLU A 127 23.35 -9.63 -11.84
CA GLU A 127 22.43 -9.68 -12.99
C GLU A 127 21.73 -8.34 -13.24
N VAL A 128 21.38 -7.61 -12.16
CA VAL A 128 20.70 -6.31 -12.22
C VAL A 128 21.69 -5.14 -12.23
N GLY A 129 22.99 -5.40 -12.06
CA GLY A 129 24.02 -4.36 -12.03
C GLY A 129 23.94 -3.43 -10.82
N LEU A 130 23.50 -3.95 -9.67
CA LEU A 130 23.41 -3.20 -8.41
C LEU A 130 24.71 -3.31 -7.61
N HIS A 131 24.89 -2.39 -6.66
CA HIS A 131 26.06 -2.44 -5.78
C HIS A 131 25.84 -3.46 -4.64
N PRO A 132 26.67 -4.52 -4.51
CA PRO A 132 26.44 -5.64 -3.59
C PRO A 132 26.26 -5.22 -2.14
N ASN A 133 27.10 -4.30 -1.66
CA ASN A 133 27.06 -3.88 -0.26
C ASN A 133 25.87 -2.96 0.10
N SER A 134 25.01 -2.58 -0.86
CA SER A 134 23.91 -1.65 -0.59
C SER A 134 22.55 -2.08 -1.14
N ALA A 135 22.51 -3.06 -2.03
CA ALA A 135 21.29 -3.50 -2.69
C ALA A 135 20.23 -3.99 -1.68
N GLY A 136 20.62 -4.88 -0.75
CA GLY A 136 19.74 -5.40 0.28
C GLY A 136 19.16 -4.32 1.20
N GLU A 137 20.02 -3.45 1.74
CA GLU A 137 19.58 -2.35 2.62
C GLU A 137 18.64 -1.37 1.89
N ARG A 138 18.98 -0.98 0.65
CA ARG A 138 18.13 -0.10 -0.17
C ARG A 138 16.79 -0.75 -0.49
N GLY A 139 16.80 -2.05 -0.78
CA GLY A 139 15.61 -2.86 -0.97
C GLY A 139 14.71 -2.88 0.26
N LEU A 140 15.26 -3.11 1.45
CA LEU A 140 14.50 -3.05 2.70
C LEU A 140 13.91 -1.66 2.99
N LYS A 141 14.66 -0.58 2.71
CA LYS A 141 14.15 0.79 2.83
C LYS A 141 12.99 1.06 1.86
N LEU A 142 13.07 0.52 0.66
CA LEU A 142 11.98 0.58 -0.31
C LEU A 142 10.75 -0.19 0.19
N LEU A 143 10.92 -1.43 0.68
CA LEU A 143 9.83 -2.22 1.28
C LEU A 143 9.19 -1.49 2.46
N MET A 144 10.00 -0.86 3.32
CA MET A 144 9.49 -0.04 4.44
C MET A 144 8.63 1.13 3.93
N MET A 145 9.09 1.87 2.93
CA MET A 145 8.31 2.96 2.34
C MET A 145 7.01 2.45 1.70
N LEU A 146 7.09 1.36 0.93
CA LEU A 146 5.92 0.77 0.28
C LEU A 146 4.92 0.23 1.31
N SER A 147 5.37 -0.33 2.43
CA SER A 147 4.47 -0.81 3.49
C SER A 147 3.67 0.30 4.17
N PHE A 148 4.20 1.53 4.17
CA PHE A 148 3.48 2.70 4.67
C PHE A 148 2.43 3.20 3.68
N VAL A 149 2.74 3.15 2.37
CA VAL A 149 1.86 3.68 1.32
C VAL A 149 0.82 2.67 0.84
N PHE A 150 1.20 1.39 0.75
CA PHE A 150 0.41 0.30 0.18
C PHE A 150 0.29 -0.91 1.14
N PRO A 151 -0.08 -0.72 2.42
CA PRO A 151 -0.10 -1.81 3.41
C PRO A 151 -1.01 -2.97 3.03
N ALA A 152 -2.09 -2.71 2.29
CA ALA A 152 -3.05 -3.74 1.87
C ALA A 152 -2.39 -4.83 1.01
N HIS A 153 -1.48 -4.46 0.10
CA HIS A 153 -0.79 -5.42 -0.78
C HIS A 153 0.28 -6.26 -0.06
N PHE A 154 0.71 -5.84 1.14
CA PHE A 154 1.63 -6.60 2.00
C PHE A 154 0.90 -7.57 2.94
N LEU A 155 -0.40 -7.39 3.17
CA LEU A 155 -1.18 -8.13 4.16
C LEU A 155 -1.61 -9.51 3.63
N HIS A 156 -0.63 -10.30 3.19
CA HIS A 156 -0.78 -11.66 2.70
C HIS A 156 0.18 -12.58 3.47
N GLU A 157 -0.27 -13.79 3.79
CA GLU A 157 0.48 -14.71 4.66
C GLU A 157 1.88 -15.01 4.12
N ASP A 158 2.01 -15.27 2.82
CA ASP A 158 3.29 -15.59 2.17
C ASP A 158 4.28 -14.41 2.18
N VAL A 159 3.81 -13.18 1.92
CA VAL A 159 4.63 -11.96 2.01
C VAL A 159 5.12 -11.75 3.44
N ILE A 160 4.23 -11.88 4.43
CA ILE A 160 4.60 -11.72 5.85
C ILE A 160 5.57 -12.82 6.28
N ARG A 161 5.37 -14.06 5.85
CA ARG A 161 6.29 -15.18 6.15
C ARG A 161 7.68 -14.93 5.57
N HIS A 162 7.79 -14.46 4.32
CA HIS A 162 9.08 -14.07 3.74
C HIS A 162 9.75 -12.97 4.57
N LEU A 163 9.00 -11.95 5.00
CA LEU A 163 9.53 -10.91 5.87
C LEU A 163 10.01 -11.46 7.23
N LEU A 164 9.30 -12.43 7.83
CA LEU A 164 9.73 -13.07 9.08
C LEU A 164 11.06 -13.81 8.90
N CYS A 165 11.26 -14.51 7.79
CA CYS A 165 12.53 -15.19 7.50
C CYS A 165 13.73 -14.22 7.47
N LEU A 166 13.51 -12.94 7.12
CA LEU A 166 14.57 -11.93 7.14
C LEU A 166 14.98 -11.55 8.56
N LEU A 167 14.16 -11.81 9.58
CA LEU A 167 14.51 -11.54 10.99
C LEU A 167 15.54 -12.54 11.53
N ASP A 168 15.77 -13.66 10.86
CA ASP A 168 16.79 -14.65 11.22
C ASP A 168 18.20 -14.23 10.76
N LEU A 169 18.31 -13.17 9.96
CA LEU A 169 19.60 -12.63 9.52
C LEU A 169 20.26 -11.87 10.68
N ASP A 170 21.50 -12.25 10.99
CA ASP A 170 22.34 -11.60 12.00
C ASP A 170 22.92 -10.27 11.47
N ASP A 171 22.02 -9.31 11.24
CA ASP A 171 22.33 -7.97 10.74
C ASP A 171 21.53 -6.91 11.52
N GLU A 172 22.24 -5.99 12.17
CA GLU A 172 21.67 -4.95 13.03
C GLU A 172 20.78 -3.95 12.27
N ILE A 173 20.89 -3.87 10.95
CA ILE A 173 20.10 -2.98 10.08
C ILE A 173 18.83 -3.67 9.60
N VAL A 174 18.88 -4.98 9.34
CA VAL A 174 17.75 -5.75 8.76
C VAL A 174 16.55 -5.77 9.70
N ALA A 175 16.74 -6.28 10.93
CA ALA A 175 15.62 -6.47 11.85
C ALA A 175 14.83 -5.18 12.14
N PRO A 176 15.44 -4.01 12.41
CA PRO A 176 14.69 -2.76 12.58
C PRO A 176 13.84 -2.35 11.38
N LEU A 177 14.31 -2.59 10.14
CA LEU A 177 13.56 -2.25 8.92
C LEU A 177 12.38 -3.20 8.72
N VAL A 178 12.60 -4.50 8.89
CA VAL A 178 11.54 -5.52 8.79
C VAL A 178 10.47 -5.32 9.87
N LEU A 179 10.87 -5.10 11.13
CA LEU A 179 9.93 -4.81 12.21
C LEU A 179 9.16 -3.50 11.97
N SER A 180 9.75 -2.52 11.27
CA SER A 180 9.05 -1.31 10.85
C SER A 180 7.99 -1.61 9.79
N VAL A 181 8.30 -2.45 8.80
CA VAL A 181 7.32 -2.94 7.81
C VAL A 181 6.13 -3.57 8.53
N LEU A 182 6.38 -4.58 9.39
CA LEU A 182 5.33 -5.27 10.15
C LEU A 182 4.53 -4.33 11.06
N THR A 183 5.15 -3.29 11.60
CA THR A 183 4.45 -2.24 12.36
C THR A 183 3.52 -1.41 11.48
N PHE A 184 3.93 -1.05 10.25
CA PHE A 184 3.05 -0.33 9.33
C PHE A 184 1.86 -1.17 8.87
N LEU A 185 2.07 -2.48 8.66
CA LEU A 185 0.97 -3.41 8.38
C LEU A 185 -0.03 -3.44 9.53
N GLY A 186 0.47 -3.58 10.77
CA GLY A 186 -0.39 -3.60 11.95
C GLY A 186 -1.21 -2.33 12.17
N LYS A 187 -0.70 -1.16 11.77
CA LYS A 187 -1.46 0.10 11.81
C LYS A 187 -2.61 0.14 10.80
N TYR A 188 -2.44 -0.53 9.66
CA TYR A 188 -3.52 -0.70 8.69
C TYR A 188 -4.52 -1.74 9.18
N LYS A 189 -4.04 -2.91 9.59
CA LYS A 189 -4.81 -3.97 10.23
C LYS A 189 -3.88 -4.86 11.10
N PRO A 190 -4.16 -5.03 12.41
CA PRO A 190 -3.28 -5.82 13.29
C PRO A 190 -3.05 -7.24 12.77
N ILE A 191 -1.78 -7.67 12.69
CA ILE A 191 -1.44 -9.02 12.22
C ILE A 191 -2.10 -10.09 13.10
N GLY A 192 -2.24 -9.87 14.41
CA GLY A 192 -2.91 -10.83 15.29
C GLY A 192 -4.39 -11.02 15.02
N GLU A 193 -5.07 -10.04 14.43
CA GLU A 193 -6.48 -10.15 14.03
C GLU A 193 -6.64 -11.01 12.77
N VAL A 194 -5.70 -10.87 11.82
CA VAL A 194 -5.79 -11.49 10.49
C VAL A 194 -5.09 -12.85 10.45
N PHE A 195 -3.93 -12.96 11.10
CA PHE A 195 -3.06 -14.13 11.07
C PHE A 195 -2.62 -14.52 12.50
N PRO A 196 -3.51 -15.12 13.32
CA PRO A 196 -3.21 -15.49 14.71
C PRO A 196 -1.98 -16.41 14.87
N LYS A 197 -1.70 -17.27 13.88
CA LYS A 197 -0.51 -18.14 13.89
C LYS A 197 0.79 -17.36 13.68
N ILE A 198 0.79 -16.42 12.73
CA ILE A 198 1.95 -15.56 12.45
C ILE A 198 2.29 -14.73 13.69
N ILE A 199 1.30 -14.16 14.39
CA ILE A 199 1.61 -13.36 15.58
C ILE A 199 2.16 -14.22 16.73
N GLN A 200 1.72 -15.48 16.85
CA GLN A 200 2.29 -16.43 17.82
C GLN A 200 3.76 -16.74 17.52
N GLU A 201 4.14 -16.84 16.23
CA GLU A 201 5.53 -17.03 15.78
C GLU A 201 6.37 -15.75 15.96
N LEU A 202 5.82 -14.57 15.64
CA LEU A 202 6.51 -13.28 15.74
C LEU A 202 6.75 -12.83 17.19
N THR A 203 5.85 -13.19 18.11
CA THR A 203 5.93 -12.78 19.52
C THR A 203 7.26 -13.14 20.19
N PRO A 204 7.72 -14.41 20.18
CA PRO A 204 9.00 -14.77 20.77
C PRO A 204 10.20 -14.09 20.10
N VAL A 205 10.15 -13.87 18.77
CA VAL A 205 11.20 -13.14 18.03
C VAL A 205 11.32 -11.70 18.52
N CYS A 206 10.19 -11.00 18.66
CA CYS A 206 10.20 -9.64 19.20
C CYS A 206 10.64 -9.59 20.67
N LYS A 207 10.25 -10.57 21.51
CA LYS A 207 10.74 -10.66 22.90
C LYS A 207 12.27 -10.82 22.93
N HIS A 208 12.81 -11.67 22.05
CA HIS A 208 14.25 -11.84 21.93
C HIS A 208 14.95 -10.52 21.58
N PHE A 209 14.49 -9.81 20.55
CA PHE A 209 15.05 -8.51 20.19
C PHE A 209 14.88 -7.45 21.28
N ALA A 210 13.79 -7.49 22.06
CA ALA A 210 13.55 -6.57 23.16
C ALA A 210 14.54 -6.76 24.33
N VAL A 211 14.92 -8.01 24.63
CA VAL A 211 15.79 -8.35 25.77
C VAL A 211 17.27 -8.44 25.38
N ARG A 212 17.58 -8.92 24.17
CA ARG A 212 18.95 -9.25 23.73
C ARG A 212 19.44 -8.43 22.54
N GLY A 213 18.55 -7.76 21.81
CA GLY A 213 18.92 -6.97 20.65
C GLY A 213 19.56 -5.63 21.00
N THR A 214 20.03 -4.92 19.98
CA THR A 214 20.47 -3.52 20.12
C THR A 214 19.32 -2.63 20.57
N THR A 215 19.64 -1.45 21.12
CA THR A 215 18.62 -0.44 21.50
C THR A 215 17.65 -0.13 20.35
N LYS A 216 18.15 -0.16 19.11
CA LYS A 216 17.33 0.05 17.90
C LYS A 216 16.40 -1.14 17.66
N GLN A 217 16.91 -2.37 17.67
CA GLN A 217 16.09 -3.58 17.51
C GLN A 217 15.01 -3.67 18.59
N ALA A 218 15.37 -3.47 19.87
CA ALA A 218 14.43 -3.51 20.98
C ALA A 218 13.29 -2.51 20.82
N LYS A 219 13.61 -1.25 20.46
CA LYS A 219 12.59 -0.21 20.21
C LYS A 219 11.59 -0.62 19.12
N HIS A 220 12.08 -1.18 18.01
CA HIS A 220 11.22 -1.59 16.90
C HIS A 220 10.41 -2.85 17.24
N ALA A 221 10.98 -3.79 18.00
CA ALA A 221 10.30 -5.00 18.44
C ALA A 221 9.14 -4.71 19.39
N ILE A 222 9.35 -3.86 20.41
CA ILE A 222 8.30 -3.42 21.33
C ILE A 222 7.17 -2.73 20.57
N ARG A 223 7.50 -1.84 19.64
CA ARG A 223 6.50 -1.15 18.83
C ARG A 223 5.71 -2.11 17.94
N CYS A 224 6.39 -3.08 17.33
CA CYS A 224 5.77 -4.09 16.49
C CYS A 224 4.77 -4.94 17.30
N LEU A 225 5.15 -5.40 18.50
CA LEU A 225 4.26 -6.12 19.42
C LEU A 225 3.05 -5.28 19.82
N TYR A 226 3.29 -4.05 20.25
CA TYR A 226 2.23 -3.16 20.72
C TYR A 226 1.13 -2.96 19.68
N VAL A 227 1.52 -2.81 18.40
CA VAL A 227 0.58 -2.56 17.31
C VAL A 227 -0.10 -3.84 16.82
N ASN A 228 0.59 -4.99 16.83
CA ASN A 228 0.10 -6.20 16.17
C ASN A 228 -0.59 -7.20 17.11
N LEU A 229 -0.34 -7.14 18.41
CA LEU A 229 -1.09 -7.92 19.39
C LEU A 229 -2.49 -7.32 19.56
N VAL A 230 -3.50 -8.20 19.59
CA VAL A 230 -4.90 -7.81 19.86
C VAL A 230 -5.22 -7.97 21.35
N ASP A 231 -4.68 -9.02 21.97
CA ASP A 231 -4.85 -9.36 23.39
C ASP A 231 -3.52 -9.63 24.08
N ASN A 232 -3.56 -9.78 25.41
CA ASN A 232 -2.44 -10.21 26.24
C ASN A 232 -1.23 -9.27 26.28
N HIS A 233 -1.38 -7.99 25.92
CA HIS A 233 -0.29 -7.00 26.02
C HIS A 233 0.33 -6.99 27.43
N ALA A 234 -0.50 -6.97 28.48
CA ALA A 234 -0.02 -6.92 29.86
C ALA A 234 0.89 -8.11 30.20
N THR A 235 0.48 -9.32 29.85
CA THR A 235 1.26 -10.54 30.08
C THR A 235 2.55 -10.53 29.26
N VAL A 236 2.45 -10.22 27.97
CA VAL A 236 3.62 -10.22 27.06
C VAL A 236 4.65 -9.17 27.47
N PHE A 237 4.23 -7.96 27.83
CA PHE A 237 5.16 -6.90 28.24
C PHE A 237 5.71 -7.12 29.66
N ALA A 238 4.97 -7.76 30.56
CA ALA A 238 5.49 -8.14 31.87
C ALA A 238 6.64 -9.15 31.77
N GLU A 239 6.64 -10.03 30.77
CA GLU A 239 7.72 -11.00 30.53
C GLU A 239 8.99 -10.38 29.91
N ILE A 240 8.93 -9.13 29.44
CA ILE A 240 10.08 -8.43 28.82
C ILE A 240 10.82 -7.56 29.85
N LEU A 241 10.13 -7.14 30.91
CA LEU A 241 10.67 -6.34 32.02
C LEU A 241 11.51 -7.19 32.98
#